data_AF-A0A9D8SEC3-F1
#
_entry.id   AF-A0A9D8SEC3-F1
#
_cell.length_a   1.000
_cell.length_b   1.000
_cell.length_c   1.000
_cell.angle_alpha   90.00
_cell.angle_beta   90.00
_cell.angle_gamma   90.00
#
_symmetry.space_group_name_H-M   'P 1'
#
loop_
_entity.id
_entity.type
_entity.pdbx_description
1 polymer ?
#
loop_
_entity_poly.entity_id
_entity_poly.type
_entity_poly.pdbx_seq_one_letter_code
_entity_poly.pdbx_strand_id
1 'polypeptide(L)'
;MKLNRDRFEIFAKEQGYKDGVELFETLGYSADEYEYYADGEYIDRDMLLDLYIKLGASNVLDFIEFGSGYEWENNIDLFDEI
;
A
#
# COMPACT_ATOMS: atom_id res chain seq x y z
N MET A 1 2.31 0.25 -10.42
CA MET A 1 1.77 0.52 -9.07
C MET A 1 2.95 0.82 -8.19
N LYS A 2 2.92 1.91 -7.43
CA LYS A 2 4.04 2.36 -6.60
C LYS A 2 3.54 2.72 -5.21
N LEU A 3 4.37 2.50 -4.21
CA LEU A 3 4.12 2.97 -2.86
C LEU A 3 4.41 4.47 -2.79
N ASN A 4 3.44 5.26 -2.32
CA ASN A 4 3.68 6.64 -1.96
C ASN A 4 4.25 6.68 -0.54
N ARG A 5 5.58 6.87 -0.43
CA ARG A 5 6.32 6.88 0.85
C ARG A 5 5.69 7.84 1.86
N ASP A 6 5.49 9.10 1.49
CA ASP A 6 5.02 10.13 2.42
C ASP A 6 3.65 9.78 3.01
N ARG A 7 2.73 9.29 2.18
CA ARG A 7 1.39 8.89 2.62
C ARG A 7 1.42 7.64 3.47
N PHE A 8 2.27 6.67 3.12
CA PHE A 8 2.44 5.46 3.93
C PHE A 8 3.04 5.77 5.31
N GLU A 9 4.02 6.66 5.39
CA GLU A 9 4.60 7.14 6.66
C GLU A 9 3.57 7.84 7.55
N ILE A 10 2.69 8.65 6.96
CA ILE A 10 1.59 9.29 7.68
C ILE A 10 0.62 8.22 8.21
N PHE A 11 0.20 7.29 7.35
CA PHE A 11 -0.70 6.21 7.72
C PHE A 11 -0.14 5.38 8.88
N ALA A 12 1.14 4.98 8.82
CA ALA A 12 1.79 4.22 9.89
C ALA A 12 1.72 4.95 11.24
N LYS A 13 2.00 6.25 11.25
CA LYS A 13 1.93 7.08 12.47
C LYS A 13 0.52 7.23 13.01
N GLU A 14 -0.47 7.38 12.13
CA GLU A 14 -1.88 7.44 12.51
C GLU A 14 -2.37 6.13 13.15
N GLN A 15 -1.82 4.99 12.72
CA GLN A 15 -2.09 3.68 13.34
C GLN A 15 -1.28 3.43 14.62
N GLY A 16 -0.43 4.37 15.05
CA GLY A 16 0.33 4.29 16.30
C GLY A 16 1.72 3.64 16.18
N TYR A 17 2.20 3.39 14.97
CA TYR A 17 3.58 2.96 14.72
C TYR A 17 4.52 4.18 14.67
N LYS A 18 5.81 3.94 14.89
CA LYS A 18 6.88 4.93 14.86
C LYS A 18 7.08 5.51 13.46
N ASP A 19 7.09 4.65 12.45
CA ASP A 19 7.37 4.96 11.05
C ASP A 19 6.85 3.84 10.12
N GLY A 20 6.96 4.07 8.82
CA GLY A 20 6.57 3.11 7.79
C GLY A 20 7.33 1.79 7.89
N VAL A 21 8.62 1.82 8.29
CA VAL A 21 9.45 0.62 8.48
C VAL A 21 8.84 -0.31 9.53
N GLU A 22 8.51 0.22 10.71
CA GLU A 22 7.93 -0.60 11.79
C GLU A 22 6.60 -1.23 11.39
N LEU A 23 5.75 -0.50 10.65
CA LEU A 23 4.52 -1.05 10.10
C LEU A 23 4.82 -2.17 9.08
N PHE A 24 5.75 -1.94 8.15
CA PHE A 24 6.13 -2.92 7.13
C PHE A 24 6.64 -4.23 7.74
N GLU A 25 7.48 -4.12 8.77
CA GLU A 25 7.98 -5.27 9.54
C GLU A 25 6.86 -6.00 10.27
N THR A 26 5.91 -5.26 10.85
CA THR A 26 4.73 -5.84 11.50
C THR A 26 3.84 -6.59 10.49
N LEU A 27 3.81 -6.16 9.24
CA LEU A 27 3.10 -6.85 8.15
C LEU A 27 3.86 -8.08 7.63
N GLY A 28 5.07 -8.34 8.12
CA GLY A 28 5.87 -9.52 7.78
C GLY A 28 6.84 -9.33 6.61
N TYR A 29 7.07 -8.09 6.19
CA TYR A 29 8.12 -7.73 5.22
C TYR A 29 9.38 -7.28 5.96
N SER A 30 10.46 -7.04 5.23
CA SER A 30 11.70 -6.49 5.76
C SER A 30 11.80 -4.98 5.58
N ALA A 31 12.64 -4.33 6.40
CA ALA A 31 13.00 -2.93 6.21
C ALA A 31 13.64 -2.65 4.84
N ASP A 32 14.41 -3.61 4.30
CA ASP A 32 15.04 -3.48 2.98
C ASP A 32 13.99 -3.49 1.86
N GLU A 33 12.96 -4.34 1.97
CA GLU A 33 11.81 -4.32 1.05
C GLU A 33 11.05 -3.00 1.14
N TYR A 34 10.85 -2.48 2.35
CA TYR A 34 10.22 -1.17 2.52
C TYR A 34 10.99 -0.07 1.79
N GLU A 35 12.30 0.06 2.04
CA GLU A 35 13.12 1.09 1.40
C GLU A 35 13.16 0.91 -0.13
N TYR A 36 13.21 -0.33 -0.63
CA TYR A 36 13.13 -0.62 -2.06
C TYR A 36 11.85 -0.04 -2.68
N TYR A 37 10.68 -0.33 -2.12
CA TYR A 37 9.42 0.20 -2.65
C TYR A 37 9.22 1.69 -2.37
N ALA A 38 9.70 2.19 -1.24
CA ALA A 38 9.61 3.60 -0.86
C ALA A 38 10.49 4.52 -1.74
N ASP A 39 11.54 3.98 -2.37
CA ASP A 39 12.35 4.70 -3.39
C ASP A 39 11.66 4.77 -4.77
N GLY A 40 10.42 4.29 -4.86
CA GLY A 40 9.57 4.42 -6.03
C GLY A 40 9.66 3.24 -6.99
N GLU A 41 10.16 2.10 -6.54
CA GLU A 41 10.09 0.84 -7.28
C GLU A 41 8.64 0.34 -7.39
N TYR A 42 8.42 -0.55 -8.35
CA TYR A 42 7.09 -1.08 -8.60
C TYR A 42 6.74 -2.16 -7.59
N ILE A 43 5.58 -1.99 -6.95
CA ILE A 43 4.94 -3.10 -6.25
C ILE A 43 4.23 -4.00 -7.27
N ASP A 44 4.33 -5.31 -7.05
CA ASP A 44 3.61 -6.28 -7.86
C ASP A 44 2.17 -6.50 -7.36
N ARG A 45 1.43 -7.34 -8.09
CA ARG A 45 0.04 -7.64 -7.77
C ARG A 45 -0.10 -8.44 -6.48
N ASP A 46 0.82 -9.36 -6.21
CA ASP A 46 0.70 -10.27 -5.07
C ASP A 46 0.90 -9.49 -3.76
N MET A 47 1.87 -8.58 -3.75
CA MET A 47 2.08 -7.65 -2.67
C MET A 47 0.88 -6.71 -2.47
N LEU A 48 0.31 -6.15 -3.55
CA LEU A 48 -0.89 -5.32 -3.43
C LEU A 48 -2.06 -6.07 -2.78
N LEU A 49 -2.29 -7.32 -3.20
CA LEU A 49 -3.35 -8.16 -2.64
C LEU A 49 -3.08 -8.48 -1.16
N ASP A 50 -1.84 -8.76 -0.81
CA ASP A 50 -1.45 -9.02 0.58
C ASP A 50 -1.64 -7.78 1.47
N LEU A 51 -1.28 -6.59 0.98
CA LEU A 51 -1.58 -5.32 1.66
C LEU A 51 -3.10 -5.10 1.80
N TYR A 52 -3.90 -5.39 0.77
CA TYR A 52 -5.36 -5.31 0.85
C TYR A 52 -5.94 -6.25 1.92
N ILE A 53 -5.42 -7.47 2.02
CA ILE A 53 -5.86 -8.44 3.03
C ILE A 53 -5.49 -7.97 4.44
N LYS A 54 -4.28 -7.44 4.62
CA LYS A 54 -3.73 -7.09 5.94
C LYS A 54 -4.21 -5.73 6.46
N LEU A 55 -4.37 -4.75 5.58
CA LEU A 55 -4.67 -3.36 5.94
C LEU A 55 -6.07 -2.91 5.52
N GLY A 56 -6.75 -3.68 4.66
CA GLY A 56 -8.02 -3.29 4.06
C GLY A 56 -7.83 -2.42 2.83
N ALA A 57 -8.65 -2.66 1.80
CA ALA A 57 -8.49 -2.01 0.51
C ALA A 57 -8.61 -0.49 0.55
N SER A 58 -9.55 0.05 1.34
CA SER A 58 -9.73 1.49 1.47
C SER A 58 -8.46 2.20 1.94
N ASN A 59 -7.77 1.64 2.93
CA ASN A 59 -6.54 2.24 3.47
C ASN A 59 -5.41 2.19 2.45
N VAL A 60 -5.27 1.07 1.75
CA VAL A 60 -4.18 0.88 0.78
C VAL A 60 -4.31 1.82 -0.42
N LEU A 61 -5.53 2.13 -0.85
CA LEU A 61 -5.77 3.11 -1.93
C LEU A 61 -5.27 4.51 -1.57
N ASP A 62 -5.14 4.86 -0.29
CA ASP A 62 -4.64 6.17 0.11
C ASP A 62 -3.14 6.33 -0.17
N PHE A 63 -2.35 5.24 -0.16
CA PHE A 63 -0.90 5.28 -0.30
C PHE A 63 -0.33 4.44 -1.46
N ILE A 64 -1.17 3.90 -2.35
CA ILE A 64 -0.73 3.25 -3.60
C ILE A 64 -1.07 4.11 -4.83
N GLU A 65 -0.07 4.36 -5.65
CA GLU A 65 -0.21 5.06 -6.93
C GLU A 65 -0.26 4.07 -8.10
N PHE A 66 -1.36 4.07 -8.85
CA PHE A 66 -1.57 3.13 -9.96
C PHE A 66 -1.00 3.61 -11.31
N GLY A 67 -0.43 4.82 -11.37
CA GLY A 67 0.05 5.45 -12.61
C GLY A 67 -1.09 5.99 -13.48
N SER A 68 -0.79 6.97 -14.35
CA SER A 68 -1.77 7.75 -15.14
C SER A 68 -2.46 6.98 -16.29
N GLY A 69 -2.58 5.65 -16.19
CA GLY A 69 -3.23 4.81 -17.19
C GLY A 69 -4.07 3.67 -16.60
N TYR A 70 -4.18 3.56 -15.28
CA TYR A 70 -5.13 2.65 -14.64
C TYR A 70 -6.42 3.43 -14.35
N GLU A 71 -7.41 3.31 -15.25
CA GLU A 71 -8.79 3.77 -15.02
C GLU A 71 -9.45 2.93 -13.92
N TRP A 72 -9.16 3.20 -12.65
CA TRP A 72 -9.87 2.61 -11.52
C TRP A 72 -11.19 3.31 -11.23
N GLU A 73 -11.40 4.54 -11.72
CA GLU A 73 -12.72 5.21 -11.65
C GLU A 73 -13.83 4.43 -12.40
N ASN A 74 -13.46 3.51 -13.31
CA ASN A 74 -14.41 2.72 -14.11
C ASN A 74 -14.56 1.25 -13.67
N ASN A 75 -13.80 0.75 -12.68
CA ASN A 75 -13.79 -0.68 -12.29
C ASN A 75 -14.02 -0.90 -10.78
N ILE A 76 -14.97 -0.19 -10.19
CA ILE A 76 -15.42 -0.37 -8.80
C ILE A 76 -16.19 -1.70 -8.58
N ASP A 77 -16.28 -2.58 -9.59
CA ASP A 77 -16.92 -3.90 -9.48
C ASP A 77 -16.19 -4.92 -8.55
N LEU A 78 -15.13 -4.52 -7.84
CA LEU A 78 -14.46 -5.39 -6.85
C LEU A 78 -15.14 -5.41 -5.47
N PHE A 79 -16.19 -4.60 -5.23
CA PHE A 79 -16.89 -4.53 -3.94
C PHE A 79 -18.41 -4.75 -3.99
N ASP A 80 -18.99 -5.09 -5.15
CA ASP A 80 -20.45 -5.20 -5.33
C ASP A 80 -21.05 -6.61 -5.11
N GLU A 81 -20.30 -7.57 -4.55
CA GLU A 81 -20.88 -8.83 -4.06
C GLU A 81 -20.56 -9.10 -2.59
N ILE A 82 -21.42 -8.58 -1.70
CA ILE A 82 -21.76 -9.19 -0.40
C ILE A 82 -23.28 -9.16 -0.23
#